data_AF-A0A7C5FDD8-F1
#
_entry.id   AF-A0A7C5FDD8-F1
#
_cell.length_a   1.000
_cell.length_b   1.000
_cell.length_c   1.000
_cell.angle_alpha   90.00
_cell.angle_beta   90.00
_cell.angle_gamma   90.00
#
_symmetry.space_group_name_H-M   'P 1'
#
loop_
_entity.id
_entity.type
_entity.pdbx_description
1 polymer ?
#
loop_
_entity_poly.entity_id
_entity_poly.type
_entity_poly.pdbx_seq_one_letter_code
_entity_poly.pdbx_strand_id
1 'polypeptide(L)'
;MIFRLIDTGKRCASENIALDDILLRGRGLGKTPDTFRFLKFEPCVLVGFHQSVEQEVREMYCKTRGIAINRRITGGGALYFDEPQIGWEIVSKREEFPGNVDALYEKICKGACRGLRNLGLEASYRPKNDIEVRGRKISGTGGAFDGDSFLFQG
;
A
#
# COMPACT_ATOMS: atom_id res chain seq x y z
N MET A 1 9.57 -19.40 1.65
CA MET A 1 8.38 -18.86 0.95
C MET A 1 8.82 -18.35 -0.40
N ILE A 2 8.05 -18.65 -1.45
CA ILE A 2 8.32 -18.19 -2.82
C ILE A 2 7.21 -17.20 -3.17
N PHE A 3 7.58 -15.97 -3.52
CA PHE A 3 6.64 -14.94 -3.94
C PHE A 3 6.70 -14.77 -5.46
N ARG A 4 5.53 -14.60 -6.08
CA ARG A 4 5.44 -14.07 -7.43
C ARG A 4 5.70 -12.56 -7.39
N LEU A 5 6.67 -12.09 -8.15
CA LEU A 5 6.90 -10.66 -8.35
C LEU A 5 6.09 -10.16 -9.54
N ILE A 6 5.33 -9.08 -9.36
CA ILE A 6 4.62 -8.37 -10.43
C ILE A 6 5.05 -6.90 -10.40
N ASP A 7 5.35 -6.34 -11.56
CA ASP A 7 5.41 -4.89 -11.76
C ASP A 7 4.28 -4.51 -12.71
N THR A 8 3.27 -3.79 -12.21
CA THR A 8 2.11 -3.37 -13.02
C THR A 8 2.38 -2.07 -13.79
N GLY A 9 3.47 -1.37 -13.50
CA GLY A 9 3.78 -0.06 -14.06
C GLY A 9 2.78 1.02 -13.64
N LYS A 10 2.66 2.08 -14.46
CA LYS A 10 1.74 3.19 -14.21
C LYS A 10 0.32 2.82 -14.63
N ARG A 11 -0.64 3.01 -13.73
CA ARG A 11 -2.08 2.80 -13.98
C ARG A 11 -2.92 3.90 -13.34
N CYS A 12 -4.16 4.04 -13.79
CA CYS A 12 -5.12 4.93 -13.14
C CYS A 12 -5.51 4.39 -11.76
N ALA A 13 -6.00 5.28 -10.88
CA ALA A 13 -6.32 4.93 -9.50
C ALA A 13 -7.32 3.76 -9.41
N SER A 14 -8.39 3.78 -10.21
CA SER A 14 -9.41 2.72 -10.18
C SER A 14 -8.88 1.35 -10.57
N GLU A 15 -7.94 1.28 -11.52
CA GLU A 15 -7.38 -0.01 -11.96
C GLU A 15 -6.46 -0.60 -10.89
N ASN A 16 -5.57 0.21 -10.30
CA ASN A 16 -4.72 -0.26 -9.20
C ASN A 16 -5.57 -0.75 -8.00
N ILE A 17 -6.60 0.02 -7.60
CA ILE A 17 -7.48 -0.39 -6.50
C ILE A 17 -8.28 -1.66 -6.85
N ALA A 18 -8.72 -1.84 -8.10
CA ALA A 18 -9.36 -3.08 -8.52
C ALA A 18 -8.41 -4.28 -8.48
N LEU A 19 -7.14 -4.08 -8.86
CA LEU A 19 -6.11 -5.12 -8.77
C LEU A 19 -5.81 -5.51 -7.31
N ASP A 20 -5.90 -4.59 -6.36
CA ASP A 20 -5.76 -4.88 -4.92
C ASP A 20 -6.81 -5.89 -4.47
N ASP A 21 -8.08 -5.61 -4.78
CA ASP A 21 -9.22 -6.47 -4.44
C ASP A 21 -9.10 -7.85 -5.09
N ILE A 22 -8.74 -7.88 -6.39
CA ILE A 22 -8.61 -9.14 -7.15
C ILE A 22 -7.46 -9.99 -6.61
N LEU A 23 -6.30 -9.41 -6.30
CA LEU A 23 -5.17 -10.15 -5.76
C LEU A 23 -5.47 -10.66 -4.35
N LEU A 24 -6.06 -9.83 -3.48
CA LEU A 24 -6.41 -10.19 -2.11
C LEU A 24 -7.42 -11.35 -2.09
N ARG A 25 -8.54 -11.21 -2.81
CA ARG A 25 -9.58 -12.25 -2.93
C ARG A 25 -9.05 -13.49 -3.62
N GLY A 26 -8.32 -13.31 -4.72
CA GLY A 26 -7.71 -14.40 -5.47
C GLY A 26 -6.77 -15.22 -4.61
N ARG A 27 -6.03 -14.60 -3.69
CA ARG A 27 -5.18 -15.32 -2.74
C ARG A 27 -6.01 -16.02 -1.66
N GLY A 28 -7.03 -15.37 -1.10
CA GLY A 28 -7.94 -15.96 -0.11
C GLY A 28 -8.64 -17.22 -0.63
N LEU A 29 -8.99 -17.25 -1.92
CA LEU A 29 -9.58 -18.40 -2.60
C LEU A 29 -8.55 -19.46 -3.04
N GLY A 30 -7.26 -19.28 -2.75
CA GLY A 30 -6.19 -20.20 -3.18
C GLY A 30 -5.94 -20.22 -4.69
N LYS A 31 -6.48 -19.25 -5.45
CA LYS A 31 -6.37 -19.18 -6.92
C LYS A 31 -5.09 -18.51 -7.41
N THR A 32 -4.41 -17.77 -6.53
CA THR A 32 -3.14 -17.10 -6.85
C THR A 32 -2.08 -17.42 -5.80
N PRO A 33 -0.78 -17.40 -6.15
CA PRO A 33 0.31 -17.54 -5.18
C PRO A 33 0.49 -16.25 -4.38
N ASP A 34 1.25 -16.32 -3.29
CA ASP A 34 1.70 -15.13 -2.57
C ASP A 34 2.44 -14.20 -3.54
N THR A 35 2.13 -12.91 -3.49
CA THR A 35 2.51 -11.94 -4.51
C THR A 35 3.15 -10.72 -3.86
N PHE A 36 4.29 -10.30 -4.41
CA PHE A 36 4.87 -8.99 -4.18
C PHE A 36 4.62 -8.15 -5.43
N ARG A 37 4.01 -6.97 -5.29
CA ARG A 37 3.64 -6.09 -6.41
C ARG A 37 4.33 -4.74 -6.28
N PHE A 38 4.99 -4.28 -7.35
CA PHE A 38 5.32 -2.87 -7.55
C PHE A 38 4.27 -2.21 -8.44
N LEU A 39 3.96 -0.94 -8.15
CA LEU A 39 2.96 -0.16 -8.86
C LEU A 39 3.28 1.33 -8.86
N LYS A 40 2.70 2.05 -9.84
CA LYS A 40 2.67 3.51 -9.89
C LYS A 40 1.27 4.00 -10.22
N PHE A 41 0.97 5.22 -9.82
CA PHE A 41 -0.31 5.86 -10.09
C PHE A 41 -0.15 7.03 -11.05
N GLU A 42 -1.16 7.24 -11.89
CA GLU A 42 -1.46 8.59 -12.38
C GLU A 42 -1.86 9.50 -11.20
N PRO A 43 -1.66 10.84 -11.28
CA PRO A 43 -1.93 11.73 -10.15
C PRO A 43 -3.30 11.51 -9.51
N CYS A 44 -3.30 11.13 -8.23
CA CYS A 44 -4.53 10.79 -7.54
C CYS A 44 -4.48 11.06 -6.04
N VAL A 45 -5.66 11.29 -5.46
CA VAL A 45 -5.91 11.23 -4.03
C VAL A 45 -6.63 9.92 -3.73
N LEU A 46 -6.05 9.12 -2.82
CA LEU A 46 -6.65 7.90 -2.31
C LEU A 46 -7.18 8.17 -0.91
N VAL A 47 -8.51 8.16 -0.73
CA VAL A 47 -9.13 8.25 0.60
C VAL A 47 -9.17 6.86 1.25
N GLY A 48 -8.93 6.80 2.56
CA GLY A 48 -9.02 5.55 3.31
C GLY A 48 -10.44 5.00 3.36
N PHE A 49 -10.57 3.69 3.57
CA PHE A 49 -11.86 2.99 3.52
C PHE A 49 -12.98 3.67 4.34
N HIS A 50 -12.66 4.16 5.55
CA HIS A 50 -13.63 4.77 6.48
C HIS A 50 -13.73 6.31 6.40
N GLN A 51 -13.03 6.99 5.47
CA GLN A 51 -13.01 8.44 5.42
C GLN A 51 -14.12 9.05 4.55
N SER A 52 -14.62 10.21 4.96
CA SER A 52 -15.45 11.07 4.12
C SER A 52 -14.60 11.80 3.08
N VAL A 53 -15.02 11.85 1.82
CA VAL A 53 -14.24 12.51 0.76
C VAL A 53 -14.19 14.02 1.01
N GLU A 54 -15.34 14.59 1.34
CA GLU A 54 -15.56 16.01 1.57
C GLU A 54 -14.79 16.58 2.77
N GLN A 55 -14.39 15.72 3.72
CA GLN A 55 -13.60 16.12 4.90
C GLN A 55 -12.09 16.08 4.64
N GLU A 56 -11.66 15.27 3.67
CA GLU A 56 -10.24 14.98 3.44
C GLU A 56 -9.70 15.65 2.18
N VAL A 57 -10.57 15.92 1.20
CA VAL A 57 -10.17 16.26 -0.16
C VAL A 57 -10.77 17.58 -0.60
N ARG A 58 -9.92 18.46 -1.15
CA ARG A 58 -10.35 19.64 -1.88
C ARG A 58 -10.84 19.24 -3.28
N GLU A 59 -12.07 18.75 -3.37
CA GLU A 59 -12.62 18.13 -4.60
C GLU A 59 -12.50 19.04 -5.83
N MET A 60 -12.85 20.32 -5.70
CA MET A 60 -12.74 21.28 -6.81
C MET A 60 -11.30 21.49 -7.28
N TYR A 61 -10.32 21.46 -6.37
CA TYR A 61 -8.91 21.53 -6.75
C TYR A 61 -8.49 20.28 -7.52
N CYS A 62 -8.90 19.09 -7.06
CA CYS A 62 -8.57 17.84 -7.74
C CYS A 62 -9.17 17.79 -9.14
N LYS A 63 -10.46 18.13 -9.27
CA LYS A 63 -11.17 18.18 -10.55
C LYS A 63 -10.51 19.12 -11.55
N THR A 64 -10.15 20.34 -11.13
CA THR A 64 -9.53 21.35 -12.01
C THR A 64 -8.09 21.02 -12.40
N ARG A 65 -7.39 20.20 -11.61
CA ARG A 65 -6.01 19.76 -11.88
C ARG A 65 -5.90 18.38 -12.52
N GLY A 66 -7.02 17.72 -12.81
CA GLY A 66 -7.03 16.36 -13.36
C GLY A 66 -6.48 15.31 -12.39
N ILE A 67 -6.63 15.54 -11.08
CA ILE A 67 -6.24 14.59 -10.03
C ILE A 67 -7.43 13.70 -9.73
N ALA A 68 -7.30 12.39 -9.96
CA ALA A 68 -8.36 11.44 -9.69
C ALA A 68 -8.60 11.30 -8.17
N ILE A 69 -9.85 11.10 -7.75
CA ILE A 69 -10.19 10.76 -6.36
C ILE A 69 -10.68 9.32 -6.35
N ASN A 70 -10.09 8.46 -5.51
CA ASN A 70 -10.53 7.08 -5.37
C ASN A 70 -10.45 6.61 -3.91
N ARG A 71 -11.11 5.49 -3.59
CA ARG A 71 -11.14 4.92 -2.24
C ARG A 71 -10.43 3.57 -2.25
N ARG A 72 -9.41 3.44 -1.41
CA ARG A 72 -8.66 2.18 -1.27
C ARG A 72 -9.37 1.21 -0.33
N ILE A 73 -9.07 -0.08 -0.50
CA ILE A 73 -9.61 -1.17 0.34
C ILE A 73 -9.01 -1.20 1.75
N THR A 74 -7.91 -0.48 1.96
CA THR A 74 -7.24 -0.33 3.25
C THR A 74 -7.74 0.89 4.03
N GLY A 75 -7.63 0.85 5.35
CA GLY A 75 -7.92 1.99 6.23
C GLY A 75 -6.83 3.08 6.18
N GLY A 76 -6.76 3.89 7.24
CA GLY A 76 -5.77 4.98 7.38
C GLY A 76 -6.20 6.31 6.74
N GLY A 77 -5.33 7.31 6.80
CA GLY A 77 -5.60 8.69 6.32
C GLY A 77 -5.42 8.90 4.81
N ALA A 78 -5.90 10.00 4.24
CA ALA A 78 -5.83 10.23 2.81
C ALA A 78 -4.37 10.33 2.32
N LEU A 79 -4.11 9.85 1.10
CA LEU A 79 -2.79 9.85 0.47
C LEU A 79 -2.86 10.56 -0.88
N TYR A 80 -1.77 11.21 -1.27
CA TYR A 80 -1.60 11.78 -2.59
C TYR A 80 -0.44 11.08 -3.30
N PHE A 81 -0.71 10.50 -4.47
CA PHE A 81 0.29 9.93 -5.35
C PHE A 81 0.51 10.82 -6.57
N ASP A 82 1.78 10.98 -6.95
CA ASP A 82 2.23 11.60 -8.18
C ASP A 82 3.32 10.75 -8.87
N GLU A 83 3.79 11.19 -10.03
CA GLU A 83 4.64 10.38 -10.92
C GLU A 83 5.95 9.83 -10.33
N PRO A 84 6.69 10.52 -9.44
CA PRO A 84 7.95 9.97 -8.91
C PRO A 84 7.74 8.87 -7.86
N GLN A 85 6.52 8.73 -7.33
CA GLN A 85 6.25 7.79 -6.25
C GLN A 85 6.07 6.36 -6.77
N ILE A 86 6.62 5.41 -6.02
CA ILE A 86 6.47 3.97 -6.24
C ILE A 86 5.72 3.40 -5.05
N GLY A 87 4.62 2.70 -5.31
CA GLY A 87 3.97 1.86 -4.32
C GLY A 87 4.51 0.44 -4.36
N TRP A 88 4.42 -0.26 -3.23
CA TRP A 88 4.72 -1.68 -3.14
C TRP A 88 3.71 -2.39 -2.25
N GLU A 89 3.48 -3.68 -2.53
CA GLU A 89 2.45 -4.45 -1.84
C GLU A 89 2.87 -5.90 -1.65
N ILE A 90 2.39 -6.49 -0.57
CA ILE A 90 2.51 -7.91 -0.25
C ILE A 90 1.10 -8.46 -0.08
N VAL A 91 0.79 -9.51 -0.85
CA VAL A 91 -0.44 -10.29 -0.71
C VAL A 91 -0.06 -11.71 -0.35
N SER A 92 -0.53 -12.19 0.80
CA SER A 92 -0.21 -13.54 1.28
C SER A 92 -1.29 -14.05 2.25
N LYS A 93 -1.17 -15.30 2.70
CA LYS A 93 -1.96 -15.85 3.78
C LYS A 93 -1.52 -15.31 5.15
N ARG A 94 -2.48 -15.12 6.04
CA ARG A 94 -2.26 -14.58 7.39
C ARG A 94 -1.36 -15.47 8.24
N GLU A 95 -1.44 -16.79 8.07
CA GLU A 95 -0.63 -17.78 8.80
C GLU A 95 0.88 -17.65 8.55
N GLU A 96 1.29 -17.02 7.44
CA GLU A 96 2.70 -16.80 7.10
C GLU A 96 3.33 -15.62 7.87
N PHE A 97 2.50 -14.84 8.57
CA PHE A 97 2.89 -13.61 9.24
C PHE A 97 2.40 -13.54 10.70
N PRO A 98 2.98 -12.64 11.52
CA PRO A 98 2.52 -12.45 12.90
C PRO A 98 1.02 -12.15 12.95
N GLY A 99 0.28 -12.85 13.82
CA GLY A 99 -1.17 -12.65 13.96
C GLY A 99 -1.56 -11.29 14.57
N ASN A 100 -0.64 -10.66 15.31
CA ASN A 100 -0.79 -9.31 15.86
C ASN A 100 -0.44 -8.25 14.80
N VAL A 101 -1.32 -7.26 14.62
CA VAL A 101 -1.20 -6.21 13.61
C VAL A 101 0.06 -5.36 13.80
N ASP A 102 0.41 -4.98 15.02
CA ASP A 102 1.58 -4.14 15.27
C ASP A 102 2.88 -4.89 14.96
N ALA A 103 2.96 -6.17 15.33
CA ALA A 103 4.08 -7.05 15.00
C ALA A 103 4.18 -7.34 13.49
N LEU A 104 3.05 -7.47 12.80
CA LEU A 104 2.98 -7.59 11.34
C LEU A 104 3.58 -6.35 10.67
N TYR A 105 3.11 -5.16 11.05
CA TYR A 105 3.57 -3.88 10.53
C TYR A 105 5.06 -3.70 10.77
N GLU A 106 5.52 -3.91 12.01
CA GLU A 106 6.93 -3.80 12.35
C GLU A 106 7.80 -4.77 11.53
N LYS A 107 7.38 -6.04 11.38
CA LYS A 107 8.12 -7.05 10.61
C LYS A 107 8.27 -6.64 9.15
N ILE A 108 7.17 -6.23 8.50
CA ILE A 108 7.16 -5.86 7.09
C ILE A 108 7.91 -4.55 6.87
N CYS A 109 7.63 -3.50 7.66
CA CYS A 109 8.32 -2.21 7.54
C CYS A 109 9.83 -2.34 7.78
N LYS A 110 10.27 -3.13 8.78
CA LYS A 110 11.70 -3.42 8.97
C LYS A 110 12.31 -4.15 7.77
N GLY A 111 11.53 -5.01 7.10
CA GLY A 111 11.91 -5.63 5.83
C GLY A 111 12.14 -4.62 4.72
N ALA A 112 11.17 -3.75 4.48
CA ALA A 112 11.29 -2.66 3.51
C ALA A 112 12.48 -1.73 3.84
N CYS A 113 12.68 -1.37 5.11
CA CYS A 113 13.82 -0.57 5.56
C CYS A 113 15.16 -1.25 5.26
N ARG A 114 15.28 -2.58 5.40
CA ARG A 114 16.49 -3.32 5.01
C ARG A 114 16.75 -3.21 3.51
N GLY A 115 15.70 -3.36 2.69
CA GLY A 115 15.80 -3.17 1.24
C GLY A 115 16.28 -1.77 0.87
N LEU A 116 15.69 -0.74 1.46
CA LEU A 116 16.09 0.65 1.25
C LEU A 116 17.54 0.93 1.69
N ARG A 117 18.00 0.33 2.80
CA ARG A 117 19.41 0.42 3.23
C ARG A 117 20.39 -0.19 2.24
N ASN A 118 20.01 -1.28 1.57
CA ASN A 118 20.84 -1.85 0.49
C ASN A 118 20.96 -0.91 -0.72
N LEU A 119 20.03 0.05 -0.87
CA LEU A 119 20.06 1.10 -1.88
C LEU A 119 20.75 2.40 -1.40
N GLY A 120 21.35 2.39 -0.20
CA GLY A 120 22.05 3.54 0.37
C GLY A 120 21.16 4.52 1.15
N LEU A 121 19.91 4.17 1.43
CA LEU A 121 19.00 4.99 2.24
C LEU A 121 18.96 4.48 3.69
N GLU A 122 19.37 5.31 4.65
CA GLU A 122 19.26 5.03 6.08
C GLU A 122 17.80 5.09 6.57
N ALA A 123 17.00 4.12 6.14
CA ALA A 123 15.58 4.01 6.46
C ALA A 123 15.37 3.31 7.80
N SER A 124 14.43 3.81 8.61
CA SER A 124 13.97 3.23 9.86
C SER A 124 12.45 3.13 9.91
N TYR A 125 11.97 2.12 10.64
CA TYR A 125 10.55 2.00 10.96
C TYR A 125 10.21 2.98 12.08
N ARG A 126 9.19 3.81 11.87
CA ARG A 126 8.59 4.67 12.89
C ARG A 126 7.17 4.16 13.19
N PRO A 127 6.91 3.69 14.41
CA PRO A 127 5.55 3.32 14.81
C PRO A 127 4.55 4.48 14.60
N LYS A 128 3.30 4.19 14.21
CA LYS A 128 2.70 2.86 14.11
C LYS A 128 2.92 2.15 12.76
N ASN A 129 3.19 2.89 11.69
CA ASN A 129 3.11 2.36 10.32
C ASN A 129 3.89 3.18 9.30
N ASP A 130 4.94 3.90 9.73
CA ASP A 130 5.71 4.75 8.84
C ASP A 130 7.11 4.18 8.60
N ILE A 131 7.65 4.48 7.43
CA ILE A 131 9.07 4.39 7.13
C ILE A 131 9.60 5.80 7.00
N GLU A 132 10.71 6.09 7.66
CA GLU A 132 11.33 7.40 7.66
C GLU A 132 12.82 7.35 7.31
N VAL A 133 13.32 8.48 6.83
CA VAL A 133 14.76 8.75 6.65
C VAL A 133 15.04 10.10 7.31
N ARG A 134 16.02 10.13 8.23
CA ARG A 134 16.40 11.35 8.98
C ARG A 134 15.20 12.06 9.63
N GLY A 135 14.31 11.29 10.26
CA GLY A 135 13.11 11.78 10.95
C GLY A 135 11.96 12.25 10.04
N ARG A 136 12.11 12.15 8.72
CA ARG A 136 11.05 12.50 7.76
C ARG A 136 10.41 11.26 7.17
N LYS A 137 9.08 11.22 7.18
CA LYS A 137 8.30 10.15 6.55
C LYS A 137 8.59 10.10 5.05
N ILE A 138 8.90 8.91 4.55
CA ILE A 138 9.07 8.63 3.12
C ILE A 138 8.08 7.60 2.58
N SER A 139 7.46 6.82 3.47
CA SER A 139 6.38 5.89 3.12
C SER A 139 5.45 5.74 4.32
N GLY A 140 4.14 5.67 4.05
CA GLY A 140 3.13 5.30 5.02
C GLY A 140 2.53 3.98 4.60
N THR A 141 2.41 3.04 5.54
CA THR A 141 1.96 1.68 5.24
C THR A 141 0.57 1.41 5.77
N GLY A 142 -0.12 0.46 5.15
CA GLY A 142 -1.46 0.05 5.56
C GLY A 142 -1.71 -1.40 5.17
N GLY A 143 -2.82 -1.96 5.66
CA GLY A 143 -3.22 -3.30 5.26
C GLY A 143 -4.71 -3.54 5.40
N ALA A 144 -5.16 -4.57 4.72
CA ALA A 144 -6.52 -5.09 4.74
C ALA A 144 -6.47 -6.62 4.85
N PHE A 145 -7.53 -7.19 5.41
CA PHE A 145 -7.71 -8.64 5.54
C PHE A 145 -8.97 -9.05 4.80
N ASP A 146 -8.94 -10.21 4.17
CA ASP A 146 -10.11 -10.87 3.59
C ASP A 146 -10.05 -12.37 3.92
N GLY A 147 -10.85 -12.80 4.90
CA GLY A 147 -10.73 -14.14 5.47
C GLY A 147 -9.31 -14.42 5.97
N ASP A 148 -8.68 -15.45 5.38
CA ASP A 148 -7.33 -15.90 5.73
C ASP A 148 -6.22 -15.27 4.88
N SER A 149 -6.53 -14.37 3.94
CA SER A 149 -5.54 -13.59 3.21
C SER A 149 -5.42 -12.17 3.76
N PHE A 150 -4.27 -11.56 3.53
CA PHE A 150 -4.02 -10.16 3.82
C PHE A 150 -3.31 -9.50 2.65
N LEU A 151 -3.51 -8.19 2.53
CA LEU A 151 -2.78 -7.30 1.66
C LEU A 151 -2.17 -6.22 2.54
N PHE A 152 -0.88 -5.96 2.35
CA PHE A 152 -0.12 -4.92 3.02
C PHE A 152 0.56 -4.05 1.97
N GLN A 153 0.48 -2.73 2.11
CA GLN A 153 0.94 -1.76 1.13
C GLN A 153 1.82 -0.69 1.78
N GLY A 154 2.72 -0.10 1.01
CA GLY A 154 3.52 1.06 1.41
C GLY A 154 4.16 1.80 0.24
#